data_AF-A0A9E3B2A7-F1
#
_entry.id   AF-A0A9E3B2A7-F1
#
_cell.length_a   1.000
_cell.length_b   1.000
_cell.length_c   1.000
_cell.angle_alpha   90.00
_cell.angle_beta   90.00
_cell.angle_gamma   90.00
#
_symmetry.space_group_name_H-M   'P 1'
#
loop_
_entity.id
_entity.type
_entity.pdbx_description
1 polymer ?
#
loop_
_entity_poly.entity_id
_entity_poly.type
_entity_poly.pdbx_seq_one_letter_code
_entity_poly.pdbx_strand_id
1 'polypeptide(L)'
;MTDIPSDQHITYQLQYRKCGKASCSTCRNGQGHGPYWYAYWREGSRLRSGYVGKVHPNLQGGTTPPAHPDSALPGSSLPAQTDHQQTTGILREEFATTSALL
;
A
#
# COMPACT_ATOMS: atom_id res chain seq x y z
N MET A 1 3.65 12.98 20.25
CA MET A 1 2.36 12.39 19.81
C MET A 1 1.52 12.16 21.05
N THR A 2 0.22 12.38 20.98
CA THR A 2 -0.69 12.02 22.09
C THR A 2 -0.67 10.50 22.25
N ASP A 3 -0.50 10.02 23.48
CA ASP A 3 -0.67 8.60 23.82
C ASP A 3 -2.17 8.27 23.79
N ILE A 4 -2.57 7.37 22.88
CA ILE A 4 -3.98 6.97 22.72
C ILE A 4 -4.17 5.72 23.58
N PRO A 5 -5.07 5.75 24.57
CA PRO A 5 -5.24 4.62 25.48
C PRO A 5 -5.82 3.41 24.74
N SER A 6 -5.27 2.22 24.99
CA SER A 6 -5.75 0.97 24.40
C SER A 6 -6.84 0.27 25.22
N ASP A 7 -7.04 0.65 26.49
CA ASP A 7 -8.03 0.04 27.38
C ASP A 7 -9.41 0.74 27.36
N GLN A 8 -9.54 1.85 26.63
CA GLN A 8 -10.75 2.65 26.57
C GLN A 8 -11.53 2.48 25.27
N HIS A 9 -12.81 2.85 25.28
CA HIS A 9 -13.60 2.93 24.06
C HIS A 9 -13.14 4.11 23.20
N ILE A 10 -12.57 3.80 22.03
CA ILE A 10 -12.07 4.78 21.07
C ILE A 10 -13.00 4.86 19.86
N THR A 11 -13.43 6.08 19.54
CA THR A 11 -14.08 6.37 18.25
C THR A 11 -13.06 6.99 17.31
N TYR A 12 -12.97 6.47 16.09
CA TYR A 12 -12.10 7.02 15.04
C TYR A 12 -12.91 7.83 14.03
N GLN A 13 -12.41 9.00 13.64
CA GLN A 13 -13.03 9.83 12.60
C GLN A 13 -11.98 10.46 11.68
N LEU A 14 -12.34 10.58 10.40
CA LEU A 14 -11.56 11.29 9.38
C LEU A 14 -11.78 12.80 9.49
N GLN A 15 -10.70 13.58 9.46
CA GLN A 15 -10.76 15.04 9.53
C GLN A 15 -9.77 15.72 8.59
N TYR A 16 -10.21 16.83 7.99
CA TYR A 16 -9.34 17.78 7.31
C TYR A 16 -8.83 18.85 8.27
N ARG A 17 -7.59 19.31 8.08
CA ARG A 17 -6.95 20.34 8.91
C ARG A 17 -6.46 21.51 8.08
N LYS A 18 -6.75 22.72 8.53
CA LYS A 18 -6.16 23.95 7.98
C LYS A 18 -4.77 24.15 8.59
N CYS A 19 -3.77 24.43 7.77
CA CYS A 19 -2.38 24.62 8.24
C CYS A 19 -2.07 26.04 8.73
N GLY A 20 -3.01 26.99 8.60
CA GLY A 20 -2.85 28.39 9.02
C GLY A 20 -1.98 29.26 8.11
N LYS A 21 -1.27 28.69 7.13
CA LYS A 21 -0.45 29.46 6.18
C LYS A 21 -1.35 30.22 5.20
N ALA A 22 -1.20 31.54 5.16
CA ALA A 22 -1.98 32.40 4.27
C ALA A 22 -1.81 32.01 2.78
N SER A 23 -0.61 31.60 2.37
CA SER A 23 -0.30 31.20 0.99
C SER A 23 -0.75 29.78 0.61
N CYS A 24 -1.34 29.00 1.53
CA CYS A 24 -1.71 27.61 1.23
C CYS A 24 -2.98 27.54 0.37
N SER A 25 -2.82 27.27 -0.93
CA SER A 25 -3.93 27.10 -1.89
C SER A 25 -4.84 25.93 -1.52
N THR A 26 -4.31 24.80 -1.06
CA THR A 26 -5.10 23.64 -0.59
C THR A 26 -6.05 24.02 0.54
N CYS A 27 -5.59 24.86 1.48
CA CYS A 27 -6.42 25.33 2.58
C CYS A 27 -7.39 26.45 2.17
N ARG A 28 -7.01 27.30 1.22
CA ARG A 28 -7.84 28.42 0.75
C ARG A 28 -8.99 27.95 -0.14
N ASN A 29 -8.71 27.03 -1.05
CA ASN A 29 -9.64 26.64 -2.12
C ASN A 29 -10.37 25.32 -1.84
N GLY A 30 -9.98 24.59 -0.79
CA GLY A 30 -10.53 23.27 -0.48
C GLY A 30 -10.74 23.02 1.02
N GLN A 31 -11.05 21.78 1.38
CA GLN A 31 -11.37 21.39 2.76
C GLN A 31 -10.17 21.51 3.72
N GLY A 32 -8.94 21.51 3.20
CA GLY A 32 -7.69 21.55 3.96
C GLY A 32 -6.86 20.29 3.73
N HIS A 33 -5.83 20.10 4.53
CA HIS A 33 -4.98 18.92 4.44
C HIS A 33 -5.66 17.71 5.09
N GLY A 34 -5.62 16.57 4.40
CA GLY A 34 -6.22 15.33 4.88
C GLY A 34 -7.02 14.63 3.77
N PRO A 35 -7.97 13.75 4.14
CA PRO A 35 -8.41 13.54 5.51
C PRO A 35 -7.41 12.70 6.32
N TYR A 36 -7.31 12.97 7.62
CA TYR A 36 -6.50 12.20 8.57
C TYR A 36 -7.39 11.57 9.64
N TRP A 37 -7.00 10.39 10.09
CA TRP A 37 -7.61 9.73 11.24
C TRP A 37 -7.24 10.43 12.54
N TYR A 38 -8.27 10.65 13.35
CA TYR A 38 -8.17 11.05 14.74
C TYR A 38 -8.93 10.06 15.61
N ALA A 39 -8.36 9.78 16.78
CA ALA A 39 -8.98 9.03 17.85
C ALA A 39 -9.68 9.99 18.81
N TYR A 40 -10.81 9.54 19.38
CA TYR A 40 -11.58 10.26 20.39
C TYR A 40 -11.94 9.33 21.54
N TRP A 41 -11.73 9.79 22.77
CA TRP A 41 -12.02 9.04 23.99
C TRP A 41 -12.38 9.98 25.14
N ARG A 42 -12.96 9.45 26.21
CA ARG A 42 -13.32 10.23 27.40
C ARG A 42 -12.35 9.96 28.54
N GLU A 43 -11.69 11.01 29.01
CA GLU A 43 -10.91 11.00 30.24
C GLU A 43 -11.73 11.68 31.34
N GLY A 44 -12.43 10.88 32.14
CA GLY A 44 -13.41 11.38 33.12
C GLY A 44 -14.53 12.18 32.44
N SER A 45 -14.63 13.48 32.76
CA SER A 45 -15.61 14.39 32.15
C SER A 45 -15.15 15.03 30.84
N ARG A 46 -13.87 14.87 30.46
CA ARG A 46 -13.26 15.57 29.32
C ARG A 46 -13.20 14.67 28.08
N LEU A 47 -13.62 15.19 26.93
CA LEU A 47 -13.35 14.58 25.64
C LEU A 47 -11.91 14.88 25.23
N ARG A 48 -11.15 13.82 24.95
CA ARG A 48 -9.79 13.90 24.42
C ARG A 48 -9.75 13.48 22.96
N SER A 49 -8.71 13.94 22.27
CA SER A 49 -8.45 13.51 20.90
C SER A 49 -6.96 13.33 20.65
N GLY A 50 -6.63 12.45 19.71
CA GLY A 50 -5.26 12.11 19.33
C GLY A 50 -5.14 11.95 17.82
N TYR A 51 -4.02 12.42 17.25
CA TYR A 51 -3.73 12.23 15.83
C TYR A 51 -3.22 10.82 15.58
N VAL A 52 -3.83 10.12 14.62
CA VAL A 52 -3.46 8.75 14.24
C VAL A 52 -2.62 8.74 12.97
N GLY A 53 -3.08 9.41 11.91
CA GLY A 53 -2.37 9.43 10.62
C GLY A 53 -3.28 9.22 9.42
N LYS A 54 -2.74 8.65 8.34
CA LYS A 54 -3.47 8.45 7.08
C LYS A 54 -4.23 7.12 7.00
N VAL A 55 -3.81 6.13 7.76
CA VAL A 55 -4.35 4.76 7.71
C VAL A 55 -5.16 4.50 8.98
N HIS A 56 -6.33 3.89 8.85
CA HIS A 56 -7.14 3.51 10.01
C HIS A 56 -6.41 2.42 10.82
N PRO A 57 -6.41 2.44 12.16
CA PRO A 57 -5.66 1.45 12.96
C PRO A 57 -6.00 -0.01 12.63
N ASN A 58 -7.28 -0.33 12.36
CA ASN A 58 -7.67 -1.69 11.95
C ASN A 58 -7.10 -2.14 10.60
N LEU A 59 -6.59 -1.22 9.78
CA LEU A 59 -5.97 -1.52 8.48
C LEU A 59 -4.44 -1.51 8.55
N GLN A 60 -3.85 -1.01 9.64
CA GLN A 60 -2.39 -1.01 9.83
C GLN A 60 -1.88 -2.39 10.24
N GLY A 61 -2.75 -3.21 10.84
CA GLY A 61 -2.50 -4.60 11.21
C GLY A 61 -2.66 -5.57 10.03
N GLY A 62 -1.92 -5.37 8.95
CA GLY A 62 -1.48 -6.48 8.11
C GLY A 62 -0.45 -7.30 8.87
N THR A 63 -0.85 -7.90 10.00
CA THR A 63 -0.02 -8.83 10.74
C THR A 63 0.08 -10.11 9.92
N THR A 64 1.19 -10.26 9.19
CA THR A 64 1.94 -11.51 9.35
C THR A 64 2.18 -11.62 10.85
N PRO A 65 1.68 -12.66 11.54
CA PRO A 65 2.06 -12.92 12.92
C PRO A 65 3.58 -12.83 13.03
N PRO A 66 4.18 -12.37 14.16
CA PRO A 66 5.61 -12.55 14.34
C PRO A 66 5.90 -14.01 14.05
N ALA A 67 6.70 -14.28 13.01
CA ALA A 67 7.15 -15.62 12.73
C ALA A 67 7.81 -16.10 14.03
N HIS A 68 7.12 -16.97 14.76
CA HIS A 68 7.74 -17.69 15.85
C HIS A 68 9.00 -18.35 15.24
N PRO A 69 10.18 -18.20 15.86
CA PRO A 69 11.41 -18.77 15.32
C PRO A 69 11.39 -20.30 15.20
N ASP A 70 10.33 -20.98 15.67
CA ASP A 70 10.13 -22.43 15.55
C ASP A 70 9.18 -22.88 14.42
N SER A 71 8.60 -21.98 13.63
CA SER A 71 7.78 -22.38 12.46
C SER A 71 8.62 -22.52 11.18
N ALA A 72 9.91 -22.84 11.30
CA ALA A 72 10.69 -23.32 10.18
C ALA A 72 10.13 -24.69 9.74
N LEU A 73 9.23 -24.70 8.77
CA LEU A 73 8.93 -25.90 8.00
C LEU A 73 10.24 -26.36 7.32
N PRO A 74 10.78 -27.55 7.63
CA PRO A 74 11.86 -28.09 6.85
C PRO A 74 11.31 -28.60 5.51
N GLY A 75 11.87 -28.07 4.42
CA GLY A 75 11.89 -28.79 3.13
C GLY A 75 10.65 -28.65 2.26
N SER A 76 10.64 -27.63 1.41
CA SER A 76 10.18 -27.80 0.03
C SER A 76 11.24 -27.24 -0.90
N SER A 77 12.31 -28.02 -1.06
CA SER A 77 13.22 -27.88 -2.17
C SER A 77 12.52 -28.38 -3.43
N LEU A 78 11.87 -27.47 -4.16
CA LEU A 78 11.54 -27.72 -5.57
C LEU A 78 12.83 -27.55 -6.39
N PRO A 79 13.21 -28.52 -7.23
CA PRO A 79 14.43 -28.42 -8.02
C PRO A 79 14.30 -27.35 -9.10
N ALA A 80 15.42 -26.68 -9.37
CA ALA A 80 15.63 -25.83 -10.53
C ALA A 80 15.32 -26.64 -11.80
N GLN A 81 14.23 -26.29 -12.49
CA GLN A 81 13.97 -26.83 -13.82
C GLN A 81 14.95 -26.17 -14.78
N THR A 82 15.93 -26.97 -15.17
CA THR A 82 16.92 -26.70 -16.20
C THR A 82 16.23 -26.58 -17.54
N ASP A 83 16.67 -25.58 -18.30
CA ASP A 83 16.32 -25.28 -19.68
C ASP A 83 16.56 -26.48 -20.61
N HIS A 84 15.53 -26.87 -21.36
CA HIS A 84 15.68 -27.75 -22.52
C HIS A 84 14.94 -27.18 -23.73
N GLN A 85 15.74 -26.55 -24.60
CA GLN A 85 15.56 -26.35 -26.03
C GLN A 85 14.63 -27.35 -26.74
N GLN A 86 13.78 -26.87 -27.65
CA GLN A 86 13.72 -27.48 -28.99
C GLN A 86 13.12 -26.55 -30.07
N THR A 87 13.84 -26.51 -31.19
CA THR A 87 13.39 -26.48 -32.59
C THR A 87 12.61 -25.28 -33.13
N THR A 88 13.30 -24.46 -33.92
CA THR A 88 12.77 -24.04 -35.22
C THR A 88 13.81 -24.31 -36.29
N GLY A 89 13.45 -25.23 -37.19
CA GLY A 89 14.30 -25.73 -38.26
C GLY A 89 14.55 -24.69 -39.35
N ILE A 90 15.77 -24.77 -39.89
CA ILE A 90 16.22 -24.16 -41.14
C ILE A 90 15.61 -24.94 -42.30
N LEU A 91 15.10 -24.24 -43.32
CA LEU A 91 15.05 -24.52 -44.77
C LEU A 91 13.94 -23.58 -45.35
N ARG A 92 14.08 -22.76 -46.40
CA ARG A 92 15.04 -22.62 -47.52
C ARG A 92 14.85 -21.21 -48.11
N GLU A 93 15.92 -20.69 -48.68
CA GLU A 93 15.90 -19.68 -49.73
C GLU A 93 15.04 -20.16 -50.91
N GLU A 94 14.36 -19.24 -51.60
CA GLU A 94 14.32 -19.20 -53.07
C GLU A 94 14.02 -17.77 -53.52
N PHE A 95 14.78 -17.35 -54.52
CA PHE A 95 14.93 -16.02 -55.08
C PHE A 95 13.90 -15.73 -56.19
N ALA A 96 13.85 -14.44 -56.59
CA ALA A 96 13.47 -13.94 -57.93
C ALA A 96 11.95 -13.94 -58.26
N THR A 97 11.34 -13.03 -59.03
CA THR A 97 11.80 -12.01 -59.98
C THR A 97 10.63 -11.08 -60.38
N THR A 98 10.95 -9.81 -60.66
CA THR A 98 10.40 -8.83 -61.64
C THR A 98 8.95 -8.85 -62.15
N SER A 99 8.28 -7.68 -62.11
CA SER A 99 7.59 -6.94 -63.22
C SER A 99 6.74 -5.81 -62.60
N ALA A 100 6.96 -4.49 -62.76
CA ALA A 100 7.21 -3.61 -63.92
C ALA A 100 6.04 -3.52 -64.93
N LEU A 101 5.34 -2.38 -64.86
CA LEU A 101 4.48 -1.70 -65.85
C LEU A 101 3.42 -2.49 -66.64
N LEU A 102 2.16 -2.05 -66.50
CA LEU A 102 1.41 -1.27 -67.51
C LEU A 102 0.13 -0.70 -66.90
#